data_AF-A0A6V8EWK2-F1
#
_entry.id   AF-A0A6V8EWK2-F1
#
_cell.length_a   1.000
_cell.length_b   1.000
_cell.length_c   1.000
_cell.angle_alpha   90.00
_cell.angle_beta   90.00
_cell.angle_gamma   90.00
#
_symmetry.space_group_name_H-M   'P 1'
#
loop_
_entity.id
_entity.type
_entity.pdbx_description
1 polymer ?
#
loop_
_entity_poly.entity_id
_entity_poly.type
_entity_poly.pdbx_seq_one_letter_code
_entity_poly.pdbx_strand_id
1 'polypeptide(L)'
;MGTTYPILISAYSNPAPIELSKTFERLLENSGMDVAQIDISAFTDEDLARMMSVLSVDLSHDVGWIAGSLPDILPDSDLQIRIDLPSWVRSTSGNPSNLILDVSEGDAIQQISVEGTRQFDWRHAICMNSTPCTDDSQDVICKSSQSTCVAATIDFSIESISIRELSSSAIVDFDLHFTIDLYRIDVDFGIEGVEISPMPSDLMRHVVSVGDRAEGGILNGTEFKRIDSPFPNDNHPIDLDISNEGLQDLADEMTNRIRLQMIELSKEEGSEIELGTLGSVTPIIDLSDAPLALFVDRFESLQSPELSDRQPLRIGGSMSDAQVRISLNDDELGIRVAEQTAFGTFISTIRNSISPEISMDGIGPFSGAVNVVPLDEETELGTIRPVVIERIKLPKSIEVLVFESSMQRAFIEKSGEHTTLVYLTPVFDCEDAEEQPPCETKKDTVELSIMISWSLVLTEAVPYLIGISVILGLLIWRRRVKRIMKRRKKADALEKATMEWIDSVA
;
A
#
# COMPACT_ATOMS: atom_id res chain seq x y z
N MET A 1 -16.93 59.45 44.06
CA MET A 1 -16.88 58.76 45.37
C MET A 1 -15.55 58.00 45.45
N GLY A 2 -15.11 57.58 46.64
CA GLY A 2 -13.69 57.25 46.86
C GLY A 2 -13.24 55.87 46.36
N THR A 3 -12.13 55.84 45.63
CA THR A 3 -11.36 54.64 45.25
C THR A 3 -10.47 54.09 46.38
N THR A 4 -10.74 54.48 47.63
CA THR A 4 -9.82 54.31 48.77
C THR A 4 -9.91 52.95 49.44
N TYR A 5 -10.99 52.20 49.21
CA TYR A 5 -11.20 50.84 49.73
C TYR A 5 -11.96 50.01 48.68
N PRO A 6 -11.27 49.24 47.81
CA PRO A 6 -11.95 48.35 46.88
C PRO A 6 -12.69 47.26 47.68
N ILE A 7 -13.99 47.10 47.41
CA ILE A 7 -14.80 46.03 47.99
C ILE A 7 -14.64 44.82 47.06
N LEU A 8 -13.69 43.94 47.38
CA LEU A 8 -13.57 42.65 46.70
C LEU A 8 -14.73 41.74 47.13
N ILE A 9 -15.61 41.42 46.19
CA ILE A 9 -16.70 40.45 46.38
C ILE A 9 -16.30 39.16 45.65
N SER A 10 -15.74 38.20 46.37
CA SER A 10 -15.49 36.86 45.83
C SER A 10 -16.72 35.97 45.98
N ALA A 11 -17.34 35.61 44.85
CA ALA A 11 -18.41 34.62 44.80
C ALA A 11 -17.84 33.31 44.24
N TYR A 12 -17.83 32.26 45.05
CA TYR A 12 -17.47 30.91 44.60
C TYR A 12 -18.76 30.14 44.30
N SER A 13 -18.97 29.77 43.03
CA SER A 13 -19.97 28.78 42.66
C SER A 13 -19.49 27.38 43.07
N ASN A 14 -20.44 26.45 43.26
CA ASN A 14 -20.08 25.04 43.24
C ASN A 14 -19.62 24.67 41.82
N PRO A 15 -18.59 23.81 41.65
CA PRO A 15 -18.21 23.31 40.33
C PRO A 15 -19.43 22.72 39.61
N ALA A 16 -19.79 23.31 38.47
CA ALA A 16 -20.78 22.73 37.58
C ALA A 16 -20.07 21.70 36.69
N PRO A 17 -20.58 20.48 36.53
CA PRO A 17 -20.08 19.58 35.51
C PRO A 17 -20.41 20.18 34.14
N ILE A 18 -19.38 20.40 33.32
CA ILE A 18 -19.50 20.84 31.94
C ILE A 18 -18.92 19.72 31.08
N GLU A 19 -19.67 19.30 30.05
CA GLU A 19 -19.16 18.38 29.04
C GLU A 19 -18.10 19.11 28.19
N LEU A 20 -16.91 18.53 28.08
CA LEU A 20 -15.79 19.18 27.41
C LEU A 20 -16.02 19.30 25.90
N SER A 21 -16.66 18.31 25.27
CA SER A 21 -17.13 18.39 23.88
C SER A 21 -17.93 19.67 23.63
N LYS A 22 -18.97 19.93 24.43
CA LYS A 22 -19.79 21.17 24.35
C LYS A 22 -19.04 22.46 24.67
N THR A 23 -17.91 22.37 25.35
CA THR A 23 -17.04 23.53 25.61
C THR A 23 -16.14 23.79 24.41
N PHE A 24 -15.54 22.74 23.85
CA PHE A 24 -14.75 22.80 22.62
C PHE A 24 -15.63 23.21 21.42
N GLU A 25 -16.81 22.62 21.21
CA GLU A 25 -17.82 23.05 20.23
C GLU A 25 -18.02 24.57 20.27
N ARG A 26 -18.31 25.12 21.46
CA ARG A 26 -18.55 26.56 21.62
C ARG A 26 -17.31 27.43 21.42
N LEU A 27 -16.13 26.94 21.82
CA LEU A 27 -14.88 27.65 21.55
C LEU A 27 -14.58 27.66 20.05
N LEU A 28 -14.80 26.54 19.35
CA LEU A 28 -14.65 26.43 17.89
C LEU A 28 -15.67 27.33 17.17
N GLU A 29 -16.97 27.22 17.47
CA GLU A 29 -18.05 28.06 16.92
C GLU A 29 -17.75 29.56 17.03
N ASN A 30 -17.19 30.02 18.16
CA ASN A 30 -16.92 31.44 18.41
C ASN A 30 -15.48 31.87 18.05
N SER A 31 -14.60 30.94 17.66
CA SER A 31 -13.24 31.25 17.19
C SER A 31 -13.21 31.78 15.75
N GLY A 32 -14.28 31.58 14.98
CA GLY A 32 -14.32 31.89 13.55
C GLY A 32 -13.53 30.93 12.66
N MET A 33 -12.98 29.84 13.24
CA MET A 33 -12.32 28.78 12.49
C MET A 33 -13.35 27.87 11.80
N ASP A 34 -13.09 27.50 10.54
CA ASP A 34 -14.00 26.68 9.71
C ASP A 34 -13.92 25.18 10.04
N VAL A 35 -13.92 24.86 11.34
CA VAL A 35 -13.80 23.50 11.90
C VAL A 35 -15.17 22.93 12.30
N ALA A 36 -16.23 23.76 12.21
CA ALA A 36 -17.57 23.49 12.73
C ALA A 36 -18.42 22.47 11.93
N GLN A 37 -17.79 21.62 11.11
CA GLN A 37 -18.50 20.63 10.29
C GLN A 37 -18.50 19.22 10.90
N ILE A 38 -17.49 18.83 11.68
CA ILE A 38 -17.41 17.47 12.26
C ILE A 38 -18.23 17.41 13.55
N ASP A 39 -19.19 16.48 13.62
CA ASP A 39 -19.99 16.23 14.82
C ASP A 39 -19.16 15.50 15.89
N ILE A 40 -18.56 16.27 16.81
CA ILE A 40 -17.77 15.70 17.91
C ILE A 40 -18.62 15.09 19.03
N SER A 41 -19.96 15.12 18.95
CA SER A 41 -20.83 14.47 19.93
C SER A 41 -20.74 12.94 19.87
N ALA A 42 -20.24 12.40 18.77
CA ALA A 42 -19.91 10.97 18.62
C ALA A 42 -18.70 10.53 19.46
N PHE A 43 -17.93 11.44 20.07
CA PHE A 43 -16.71 11.16 20.84
C PHE A 43 -16.98 11.18 22.35
N THR A 44 -16.42 10.22 23.09
CA THR A 44 -16.44 10.20 24.56
C THR A 44 -15.20 10.90 25.13
N ASP A 45 -15.21 11.24 26.42
CA ASP A 45 -14.05 11.84 27.11
C ASP A 45 -12.75 11.02 26.94
N GLU A 46 -12.84 9.68 26.87
CA GLU A 46 -11.67 8.81 26.65
C GLU A 46 -11.19 8.83 25.19
N ASP A 47 -12.08 9.09 24.23
CA ASP A 47 -11.72 9.26 22.82
C ASP A 47 -11.02 10.61 22.63
N LEU A 48 -11.56 11.68 23.23
CA LEU A 48 -10.92 13.00 23.27
C LEU A 48 -9.57 12.94 24.01
N ALA A 49 -9.47 12.19 25.10
CA ALA A 49 -8.20 11.97 25.80
C ALA A 49 -7.13 11.31 24.93
N ARG A 50 -7.51 10.39 24.03
CA ARG A 50 -6.60 9.82 23.04
C ARG A 50 -6.24 10.82 21.95
N MET A 51 -7.17 11.63 21.45
CA MET A 51 -6.84 12.68 20.48
C MET A 51 -5.84 13.70 21.06
N MET A 52 -6.03 14.13 22.31
CA MET A 52 -5.09 15.05 22.98
C MET A 52 -3.66 14.50 23.15
N SER A 53 -3.41 13.20 22.94
CA SER A 53 -2.04 12.64 22.94
C SER A 53 -1.19 13.09 21.75
N VAL A 54 -1.81 13.68 20.72
CA VAL A 54 -1.12 14.27 19.57
C VAL A 54 -1.49 15.73 19.34
N LEU A 55 -2.58 16.23 19.93
CA LEU A 55 -3.04 17.61 19.78
C LEU A 55 -2.44 18.53 20.86
N SER A 56 -1.89 19.65 20.41
CA SER A 56 -1.55 20.83 21.19
C SER A 56 -2.36 22.01 20.64
N VAL A 57 -2.95 22.81 21.52
CA VAL A 57 -3.87 23.91 21.16
C VAL A 57 -3.42 25.17 21.88
N ASP A 58 -3.05 26.21 21.14
CA ASP A 58 -2.65 27.52 21.65
C ASP A 58 -3.44 28.63 20.94
N LEU A 59 -4.61 28.94 21.49
CA LEU A 59 -5.59 29.86 20.89
C LEU A 59 -5.54 31.24 21.55
N SER A 60 -5.49 32.27 20.73
CA SER A 60 -5.70 33.66 21.15
C SER A 60 -7.18 34.02 20.98
N HIS A 61 -7.93 34.17 22.07
CA HIS A 61 -9.38 34.32 22.02
C HIS A 61 -9.90 35.51 22.84
N ASP A 62 -10.79 36.30 22.25
CA ASP A 62 -11.52 37.38 22.93
C ASP A 62 -12.59 36.79 23.86
N VAL A 63 -12.35 36.81 25.18
CA VAL A 63 -13.30 36.35 26.20
C VAL A 63 -14.38 37.39 26.55
N GLY A 64 -14.44 38.52 25.83
CA GLY A 64 -15.44 39.58 26.01
C GLY A 64 -16.88 39.11 25.78
N TRP A 65 -17.11 38.05 24.99
CA TRP A 65 -18.44 37.43 24.85
C TRP A 65 -18.98 36.86 26.16
N ILE A 66 -18.09 36.48 27.09
CA ILE A 66 -18.47 35.99 28.41
C ILE A 66 -19.06 37.14 29.23
N ALA A 67 -18.46 38.33 29.17
CA ALA A 67 -19.02 39.54 29.80
C ALA A 67 -20.40 39.88 29.23
N GLY A 68 -20.58 39.80 27.90
CA GLY A 68 -21.88 40.00 27.23
C GLY A 68 -22.96 38.95 27.59
N SER A 69 -22.56 37.84 28.22
CA SER A 69 -23.47 36.80 28.74
C SER A 69 -23.80 36.96 30.23
N LEU A 70 -23.17 37.92 30.92
CA LEU A 70 -23.47 38.23 32.32
C LEU A 70 -24.77 39.04 32.44
N PRO A 71 -25.55 38.89 33.54
CA PRO A 71 -26.75 39.69 33.73
C PRO A 71 -26.41 41.15 34.08
N ASP A 72 -27.13 42.12 33.49
CA ASP A 72 -27.05 43.58 33.68
C ASP A 72 -27.09 44.09 35.15
N ILE A 73 -27.29 43.20 36.13
CA ILE A 73 -27.32 43.50 37.56
C ILE A 73 -25.93 43.47 38.22
N LEU A 74 -24.93 42.92 37.53
CA LEU A 74 -23.53 42.99 37.96
C LEU A 74 -22.95 44.35 37.54
N PRO A 75 -22.31 45.11 38.46
CA PRO A 75 -21.63 46.35 38.11
C PRO A 75 -20.37 46.02 37.29
N ASP A 76 -19.88 47.00 36.52
CA ASP A 76 -18.60 46.95 35.79
C ASP A 76 -17.48 46.44 36.74
N SER A 77 -17.06 45.20 36.55
CA SER A 77 -16.19 44.45 37.47
C SER A 77 -15.29 43.51 36.70
N ASP A 78 -14.00 43.48 37.06
CA ASP A 78 -13.07 42.46 36.58
C ASP A 78 -13.53 41.07 37.07
N LEU A 79 -13.78 40.16 36.13
CA LEU A 79 -14.26 38.80 36.41
C LEU A 79 -13.14 37.80 36.12
N GLN A 80 -12.73 37.07 37.15
CA GLN A 80 -11.82 35.93 37.00
C GLN A 80 -12.60 34.62 36.99
N ILE A 81 -12.53 33.86 35.89
CA ILE A 81 -13.08 32.52 35.77
C ILE A 81 -11.95 31.51 35.89
N ARG A 82 -12.11 30.53 36.79
CA ARG A 82 -11.22 29.37 36.86
C ARG A 82 -11.93 28.14 36.30
N ILE A 83 -11.29 27.48 35.34
CA ILE A 83 -11.73 26.22 34.75
C ILE A 83 -10.77 25.13 35.22
N ASP A 84 -11.26 24.17 36.01
CA ASP A 84 -10.45 23.01 36.41
C ASP A 84 -10.39 22.01 35.23
N LEU A 85 -9.17 21.65 34.82
CA LEU A 85 -8.94 20.76 33.67
C LEU A 85 -9.10 19.28 34.09
N PRO A 86 -9.55 18.40 33.17
CA PRO A 86 -9.60 16.97 33.41
C PRO A 86 -8.17 16.41 33.54
N SER A 87 -8.00 15.25 34.18
CA SER A 87 -6.66 14.65 34.39
C SER A 87 -5.93 14.23 33.11
N TRP A 88 -6.57 14.29 31.94
CA TRP A 88 -5.96 13.98 30.65
C TRP A 88 -5.48 15.22 29.85
N VAL A 89 -5.96 16.43 30.17
CA VAL A 89 -5.46 17.71 29.61
C VAL A 89 -4.58 18.42 30.65
N ARG A 90 -3.58 19.16 30.19
CA ARG A 90 -2.90 20.17 31.02
C ARG A 90 -2.81 21.51 30.32
N SER A 91 -2.83 22.59 31.08
CA SER A 91 -2.42 23.91 30.58
C SER A 91 -0.91 23.94 30.39
N THR A 92 -0.44 24.52 29.28
CA THR A 92 0.98 24.84 29.06
C THR A 92 1.33 26.22 29.60
N SER A 93 0.33 27.08 29.88
CA SER A 93 0.49 28.39 30.50
C SER A 93 0.07 28.38 31.98
N GLY A 94 1.02 28.68 32.87
CA GLY A 94 0.74 28.83 34.32
C GLY A 94 0.56 27.51 35.08
N ASN A 95 -0.67 27.19 35.48
CA ASN A 95 -0.97 26.04 36.34
C ASN A 95 -1.50 24.86 35.49
N PRO A 96 -0.82 23.70 35.44
CA PRO A 96 -1.22 22.62 34.55
C PRO A 96 -2.63 22.06 34.83
N SER A 97 -3.19 22.24 36.02
CA SER A 97 -4.51 21.68 36.38
C SER A 97 -5.68 22.65 36.23
N ASN A 98 -5.47 23.90 35.82
CA ASN A 98 -6.57 24.86 35.61
C ASN A 98 -6.19 26.00 34.66
N LEU A 99 -7.17 26.42 33.86
CA LEU A 99 -7.13 27.69 33.14
C LEU A 99 -7.71 28.80 34.01
N ILE A 100 -7.15 30.00 33.86
CA ILE A 100 -7.65 31.22 34.50
C ILE A 100 -7.92 32.21 33.37
N LEU A 101 -9.17 32.63 33.22
CA LEU A 101 -9.60 33.63 32.24
C LEU A 101 -9.94 34.91 33.00
N ASP A 102 -9.17 35.98 32.77
CA ASP A 102 -9.46 37.31 33.30
C ASP A 102 -10.24 38.13 32.26
N VAL A 103 -11.47 38.51 32.59
CA VAL A 103 -12.36 39.29 31.74
C VAL A 103 -12.42 40.72 32.29
N SER A 104 -11.95 41.69 31.51
CA SER A 104 -11.88 43.12 31.91
C SER A 104 -12.38 44.04 30.80
N GLU A 105 -12.84 45.25 31.16
CA GLU A 105 -13.39 46.21 30.20
C GLU A 105 -12.26 47.01 29.51
N GLY A 106 -11.78 46.52 28.35
CA GLY A 106 -10.90 47.29 27.46
C GLY A 106 -9.92 46.47 26.63
N ASP A 107 -9.50 45.31 27.14
CA ASP A 107 -8.77 44.29 26.38
C ASP A 107 -9.09 42.92 27.00
N ALA A 108 -9.60 42.01 26.17
CA ALA A 108 -10.15 40.72 26.62
C ALA A 108 -9.58 39.54 25.80
N ILE A 109 -8.49 39.76 25.06
CA ILE A 109 -7.77 38.69 24.37
C ILE A 109 -6.97 37.90 25.41
N GLN A 110 -7.34 36.63 25.58
CA GLN A 110 -6.67 35.67 26.47
C GLN A 110 -6.03 34.55 25.64
N GLN A 111 -4.82 34.14 26.04
CA GLN A 111 -4.12 33.02 25.43
C GLN A 111 -4.47 31.72 26.18
N ILE A 112 -5.15 30.81 25.48
CA ILE A 112 -5.59 29.50 26.00
C ILE A 112 -4.70 28.43 25.39
N SER A 113 -3.73 27.96 26.18
CA SER A 113 -2.70 27.01 25.74
C SER A 113 -2.84 25.69 26.51
N VAL A 114 -3.22 24.61 25.82
CA VAL A 114 -3.51 23.29 26.40
C VAL A 114 -2.98 22.14 25.54
N GLU A 115 -2.56 21.05 26.19
CA GLU A 115 -2.06 19.84 25.53
C GLU A 115 -2.48 18.57 26.30
N GLY A 116 -2.28 17.40 25.71
CA GLY A 116 -2.43 16.13 26.41
C GLY A 116 -1.38 15.90 27.50
N THR A 117 -1.80 15.23 28.57
CA THR A 117 -0.87 14.77 29.63
C THR A 117 -0.04 13.54 29.26
N ARG A 118 -0.41 12.85 28.16
CA ARG A 118 0.22 11.64 27.65
C ARG A 118 0.57 11.83 26.17
N GLN A 119 1.56 12.66 25.90
CA GLN A 119 2.08 12.87 24.53
C GLN A 119 2.58 11.54 23.94
N PHE A 120 2.24 11.27 22.67
CA PHE A 120 2.78 10.15 21.92
C PHE A 120 4.22 10.44 21.48
N ASP A 121 5.15 9.53 21.80
CA ASP A 121 6.52 9.60 21.29
C ASP A 121 6.59 8.89 19.93
N TRP A 122 6.74 9.68 18.87
CA TRP A 122 6.92 9.19 17.51
C TRP A 122 8.39 9.06 17.09
N ARG A 123 9.34 9.54 17.90
CA ARG A 123 10.76 9.67 17.52
C ARG A 123 11.54 8.35 17.68
N HIS A 124 11.03 7.29 17.07
CA HIS A 124 11.66 5.98 17.00
C HIS A 124 11.60 5.38 15.60
N ALA A 125 12.55 4.47 15.34
CA ALA A 125 12.64 3.68 14.14
C ALA A 125 11.55 2.59 14.09
N ILE A 126 11.11 2.26 12.88
CA ILE A 126 10.25 1.13 12.57
C ILE A 126 11.00 0.20 11.60
N CYS A 127 11.08 -1.08 11.93
CA CYS A 127 11.81 -2.10 11.19
C CYS A 127 10.89 -3.29 10.94
N MET A 128 11.16 -4.06 9.89
CA MET A 128 10.36 -5.24 9.53
C MET A 128 10.42 -6.34 10.60
N ASN A 129 11.62 -6.66 11.10
CA ASN A 129 11.91 -7.79 11.99
C ASN A 129 13.01 -7.49 13.05
N SER A 130 13.89 -6.51 12.84
CA SER A 130 15.03 -6.25 13.73
C SER A 130 14.64 -5.93 15.17
N THR A 131 15.32 -6.60 16.11
CA THR A 131 15.16 -6.38 17.56
C THR A 131 16.55 -6.34 18.25
N PRO A 132 16.97 -5.19 18.80
CA PRO A 132 16.33 -3.88 18.76
C PRO A 132 16.26 -3.32 17.33
N CYS A 133 15.23 -2.53 17.05
CA CYS A 133 15.13 -1.72 15.84
C CYS A 133 15.82 -0.36 16.07
N THR A 134 16.59 0.11 15.08
CA THR A 134 17.36 1.36 15.09
C THR A 134 17.40 1.95 13.68
N ASP A 135 17.76 3.22 13.55
CA ASP A 135 17.85 3.92 12.25
C ASP A 135 18.90 3.33 11.28
N ASP A 136 19.86 2.57 11.82
CA ASP A 136 20.90 1.82 11.09
C ASP A 136 20.53 0.36 10.79
N SER A 137 19.32 -0.08 11.17
CA SER A 137 18.88 -1.47 10.93
C SER A 137 18.71 -1.75 9.44
N GLN A 138 19.19 -2.89 8.96
CA GLN A 138 19.19 -3.23 7.53
C GLN A 138 17.78 -3.28 6.94
N ASP A 139 16.81 -3.70 7.74
CA ASP A 139 15.39 -3.81 7.44
C ASP A 139 14.56 -2.63 8.01
N VAL A 140 15.19 -1.47 8.23
CA VAL A 140 14.48 -0.24 8.61
C VAL A 140 13.51 0.15 7.50
N ILE A 141 12.26 0.38 7.92
CA ILE A 141 11.15 0.88 7.12
C ILE A 141 11.10 2.41 7.26
N CYS A 142 11.16 2.91 8.50
CA CYS A 142 11.18 4.34 8.77
C CYS A 142 12.18 4.66 9.88
N LYS A 143 12.90 5.77 9.73
CA LYS A 143 13.79 6.33 10.75
C LYS A 143 13.04 7.16 11.79
N SER A 144 13.69 7.38 12.93
CA SER A 144 13.22 8.24 14.02
C SER A 144 12.97 9.70 13.62
N SER A 145 13.62 10.20 12.56
CA SER A 145 13.41 11.54 12.00
C SER A 145 12.25 11.66 11.01
N GLN A 146 11.60 10.55 10.61
CA GLN A 146 10.49 10.57 9.66
C GLN A 146 9.15 10.69 10.40
N SER A 147 8.53 11.86 10.31
CA SER A 147 7.22 12.14 10.92
C SER A 147 6.11 11.32 10.28
N THR A 148 5.98 11.35 8.96
CA THR A 148 5.16 10.40 8.18
C THR A 148 5.92 9.10 7.89
N CYS A 149 5.28 7.95 8.14
CA CYS A 149 5.83 6.62 7.92
C CYS A 149 4.83 5.69 7.21
N VAL A 150 5.19 5.30 5.98
CA VAL A 150 4.40 4.43 5.10
C VAL A 150 5.30 3.35 4.52
N ALA A 151 4.79 2.12 4.46
CA ALA A 151 5.40 1.04 3.67
C ALA A 151 4.42 0.53 2.62
N ALA A 152 4.91 0.10 1.46
CA ALA A 152 4.13 -0.57 0.45
C ALA A 152 4.71 -1.96 0.17
N THR A 153 3.98 -3.03 0.50
CA THR A 153 4.42 -4.41 0.21
C THR A 153 3.81 -4.87 -1.10
N ILE A 154 4.61 -5.52 -1.95
CA ILE A 154 4.19 -6.13 -3.22
C ILE A 154 4.63 -7.60 -3.20
N ASP A 155 3.69 -8.49 -2.88
CA ASP A 155 3.85 -9.95 -2.88
C ASP A 155 3.40 -10.51 -4.25
N PHE A 156 4.34 -10.68 -5.18
CA PHE A 156 4.13 -11.26 -6.51
C PHE A 156 4.56 -12.73 -6.53
N SER A 157 3.61 -13.64 -6.78
CA SER A 157 3.85 -15.09 -6.79
C SER A 157 3.62 -15.66 -8.18
N ILE A 158 4.70 -16.07 -8.85
CA ILE A 158 4.61 -16.78 -10.14
C ILE A 158 4.33 -18.26 -9.82
N GLU A 159 3.14 -18.74 -10.19
CA GLU A 159 2.78 -20.15 -10.04
C GLU A 159 3.40 -21.00 -11.15
N SER A 160 3.20 -20.55 -12.40
CA SER A 160 3.42 -21.34 -13.61
C SER A 160 3.85 -20.43 -14.77
N ILE A 161 4.69 -20.97 -15.64
CA ILE A 161 5.06 -20.36 -16.92
C ILE A 161 4.88 -21.46 -17.98
N SER A 162 3.99 -21.21 -18.94
CA SER A 162 3.70 -22.12 -20.05
C SER A 162 4.07 -21.46 -21.40
N ILE A 163 4.66 -22.20 -22.34
CA ILE A 163 5.15 -21.70 -23.63
C ILE A 163 4.36 -22.33 -24.78
N ARG A 164 3.56 -21.52 -25.48
CA ARG A 164 2.79 -21.94 -26.66
C ARG A 164 3.58 -21.66 -27.94
N GLU A 165 4.45 -22.59 -28.33
CA GLU A 165 5.29 -22.46 -29.55
C GLU A 165 4.48 -22.18 -30.83
N LEU A 166 3.33 -22.83 -30.99
CA LEU A 166 2.47 -22.73 -32.18
C LEU A 166 1.80 -21.37 -32.38
N SER A 167 1.61 -20.62 -31.29
CA SER A 167 1.05 -19.27 -31.31
C SER A 167 2.06 -18.22 -30.88
N SER A 168 3.34 -18.60 -30.81
CA SER A 168 4.44 -17.76 -30.34
C SER A 168 4.06 -16.94 -29.10
N SER A 169 3.55 -17.60 -28.05
CA SER A 169 3.09 -16.88 -26.85
C SER A 169 3.43 -17.60 -25.55
N ALA A 170 4.01 -16.88 -24.59
CA ALA A 170 4.08 -17.33 -23.21
C ALA A 170 2.73 -17.06 -22.50
N ILE A 171 2.48 -17.82 -21.44
CA ILE A 171 1.38 -17.64 -20.50
C ILE A 171 2.00 -17.74 -19.11
N VAL A 172 1.75 -16.74 -18.28
CA VAL A 172 2.22 -16.67 -16.89
C VAL A 172 1.00 -16.68 -15.99
N ASP A 173 0.92 -17.69 -15.13
CA ASP A 173 -0.10 -17.79 -14.09
C ASP A 173 0.51 -17.28 -12.78
N PHE A 174 -0.16 -16.34 -12.11
CA PHE A 174 0.38 -15.66 -10.93
C PHE A 174 -0.72 -15.19 -9.96
N ASP A 175 -0.31 -15.04 -8.69
CA ASP A 175 -1.03 -14.24 -7.70
C ASP A 175 -0.27 -12.94 -7.46
N LEU A 176 -1.01 -11.84 -7.28
CA LEU A 176 -0.49 -10.57 -6.80
C LEU A 176 -1.25 -10.18 -5.53
N HIS A 177 -0.51 -9.90 -4.45
CA HIS A 177 -1.04 -9.24 -3.27
C HIS A 177 -0.24 -7.97 -3.05
N PHE A 178 -0.90 -6.88 -2.67
CA PHE A 178 -0.22 -5.65 -2.28
C PHE A 178 -0.87 -5.06 -1.03
N THR A 179 -0.07 -4.41 -0.19
CA THR A 179 -0.57 -3.67 0.98
C THR A 179 0.14 -2.34 1.10
N ILE A 180 -0.61 -1.32 1.52
CA ILE A 180 -0.09 -0.05 2.03
C ILE A 180 -0.29 -0.10 3.55
N ASP A 181 0.84 -0.06 4.25
CA ASP A 181 0.93 -0.11 5.70
C ASP A 181 1.27 1.29 6.20
N LEU A 182 0.27 1.97 6.78
CA LEU A 182 0.38 3.31 7.34
C LEU A 182 0.64 3.22 8.85
N TYR A 183 1.87 3.54 9.27
CA TYR A 183 2.30 3.44 10.67
C TYR A 183 2.02 4.75 11.42
N ARG A 184 2.37 5.88 10.81
CA ARG A 184 2.05 7.23 11.32
C ARG A 184 1.97 8.23 10.18
N ILE A 185 1.16 9.28 10.35
CA ILE A 185 1.02 10.36 9.39
C ILE A 185 1.16 11.72 10.07
N ASP A 186 1.99 12.57 9.50
CA ASP A 186 2.13 13.98 9.83
C ASP A 186 1.16 14.77 8.95
N VAL A 187 0.29 15.58 9.56
CA VAL A 187 -0.78 16.30 8.84
C VAL A 187 -0.92 17.70 9.43
N ASP A 188 -0.66 18.71 8.60
CA ASP A 188 -1.03 20.09 8.89
C ASP A 188 -2.44 20.37 8.33
N PHE A 189 -3.40 20.67 9.21
CA PHE A 189 -4.75 21.10 8.80
C PHE A 189 -4.83 22.61 8.51
N GLY A 190 -3.74 23.37 8.65
CA GLY A 190 -3.70 24.81 8.41
C GLY A 190 -4.47 25.65 9.44
N ILE A 191 -4.75 25.07 10.61
CA ILE A 191 -5.54 25.71 11.67
C ILE A 191 -4.60 26.52 12.58
N GLU A 192 -4.72 27.85 12.54
CA GLU A 192 -3.90 28.72 13.40
C GLU A 192 -4.12 28.41 14.89
N GLY A 193 -3.02 28.16 15.61
CA GLY A 193 -3.08 27.80 17.03
C GLY A 193 -3.44 26.34 17.32
N VAL A 194 -3.42 25.44 16.33
CA VAL A 194 -3.50 23.98 16.57
C VAL A 194 -2.29 23.30 15.95
N GLU A 195 -1.48 22.66 16.80
CA GLU A 195 -0.32 21.85 16.42
C GLU A 195 -0.66 20.37 16.60
N ILE A 196 -0.29 19.55 15.62
CA ILE A 196 -0.59 18.11 15.61
C ILE A 196 0.70 17.34 15.44
N SER A 197 1.11 16.64 16.49
CA SER A 197 2.18 15.64 16.43
C SER A 197 1.75 14.49 15.50
N PRO A 198 2.69 13.83 14.80
CA PRO A 198 2.41 12.69 13.92
C PRO A 198 1.46 11.66 14.53
N MET A 199 0.35 11.44 13.83
CA MET A 199 -0.77 10.60 14.28
C MET A 199 -0.41 9.12 14.13
N PRO A 200 -0.36 8.33 15.21
CA PRO A 200 -0.07 6.90 15.13
C PRO A 200 -1.25 6.09 14.58
N SER A 201 -0.95 4.94 13.99
CA SER A 201 -1.92 3.99 13.47
C SER A 201 -2.95 3.54 14.50
N ASP A 202 -2.60 3.39 15.78
CA ASP A 202 -3.57 3.13 16.83
C ASP A 202 -4.67 4.20 16.88
N LEU A 203 -4.30 5.49 16.81
CA LEU A 203 -5.27 6.59 16.83
C LEU A 203 -6.10 6.63 15.55
N MET A 204 -5.48 6.43 14.37
CA MET A 204 -6.22 6.35 13.10
C MET A 204 -7.27 5.24 13.12
N ARG A 205 -6.88 4.02 13.52
CA ARG A 205 -7.78 2.87 13.66
C ARG A 205 -8.87 3.11 14.71
N HIS A 206 -8.52 3.80 15.80
CA HIS A 206 -9.48 4.19 16.84
C HIS A 206 -10.54 5.16 16.30
N VAL A 207 -10.15 6.18 15.53
CA VAL A 207 -11.08 7.14 14.91
C VAL A 207 -12.05 6.43 13.97
N VAL A 208 -11.60 5.45 13.16
CA VAL A 208 -12.54 4.63 12.36
C VAL A 208 -13.51 3.86 13.25
N SER A 209 -13.04 3.26 14.35
CA SER A 209 -13.92 2.55 15.30
C SER A 209 -14.90 3.46 16.06
N VAL A 210 -14.59 4.77 16.20
CA VAL A 210 -15.51 5.79 16.71
C VAL A 210 -16.61 6.05 15.67
N GLY A 211 -16.27 6.06 14.38
CA GLY A 211 -17.18 6.23 13.27
C GLY A 211 -18.28 5.18 13.17
N ASP A 212 -18.00 3.92 13.53
CA ASP A 212 -19.01 2.85 13.64
C ASP A 212 -20.15 3.17 14.64
N ARG A 213 -19.98 4.19 15.50
CA ARG A 213 -20.99 4.66 16.47
C ARG A 213 -21.86 5.80 15.91
N ALA A 214 -21.47 6.43 14.80
CA ALA A 214 -22.20 7.50 14.14
C ALA A 214 -23.00 6.94 12.95
N GLU A 215 -24.27 7.34 12.81
CA GLU A 215 -25.11 6.87 11.70
C GLU A 215 -24.60 7.45 10.37
N GLY A 216 -24.01 6.60 9.51
CA GLY A 216 -23.36 7.01 8.26
C GLY A 216 -21.97 7.64 8.44
N GLY A 217 -21.35 7.39 9.61
CA GLY A 217 -19.99 7.72 10.05
C GLY A 217 -19.67 9.19 10.31
N ILE A 218 -18.39 9.47 10.59
CA ILE A 218 -17.92 10.78 11.12
C ILE A 218 -18.09 11.90 10.09
N LEU A 219 -18.00 11.58 8.79
CA LEU A 219 -18.10 12.60 7.74
C LEU A 219 -19.56 12.84 7.31
N ASN A 220 -20.54 12.21 7.94
CA ASN A 220 -21.94 12.35 7.52
C ASN A 220 -22.46 13.78 7.65
N GLY A 221 -22.99 14.33 6.57
CA GLY A 221 -23.48 15.71 6.51
C GLY A 221 -22.40 16.78 6.31
N THR A 222 -21.12 16.41 6.30
CA THR A 222 -20.00 17.31 5.98
C THR A 222 -19.78 17.43 4.47
N GLU A 223 -19.08 18.48 4.01
CA GLU A 223 -18.66 18.54 2.60
C GLU A 223 -17.55 17.54 2.26
N PHE A 224 -16.72 17.18 3.25
CA PHE A 224 -15.65 16.17 3.15
C PHE A 224 -16.15 14.75 2.90
N LYS A 225 -17.47 14.49 2.97
CA LYS A 225 -18.06 13.21 2.58
C LYS A 225 -17.86 12.89 1.09
N ARG A 226 -17.43 13.84 0.26
CA ARG A 226 -17.10 13.60 -1.14
C ARG A 226 -15.71 14.04 -1.48
N ILE A 227 -14.95 13.11 -2.03
CA ILE A 227 -13.65 13.37 -2.66
C ILE A 227 -13.79 13.25 -4.18
N ASP A 228 -12.96 14.00 -4.90
CA ASP A 228 -12.84 13.83 -6.35
C ASP A 228 -12.19 12.47 -6.68
N SER A 229 -12.49 11.93 -7.85
CA SER A 229 -11.86 10.67 -8.29
C SER A 229 -10.36 10.86 -8.53
N PRO A 230 -9.50 9.96 -8.05
CA PRO A 230 -8.07 10.01 -8.37
C PRO A 230 -7.76 9.60 -9.81
N PHE A 231 -8.76 9.16 -10.60
CA PHE A 231 -8.56 8.64 -11.95
C PHE A 231 -8.75 9.72 -13.04
N PRO A 232 -7.79 9.90 -13.96
CA PRO A 232 -7.92 10.82 -15.07
C PRO A 232 -9.18 10.54 -15.92
N ASN A 233 -9.93 11.61 -16.24
CA ASN A 233 -11.19 11.60 -17.00
C ASN A 233 -12.40 10.97 -16.29
N ASP A 234 -12.29 10.61 -15.01
CA ASP A 234 -13.42 10.19 -14.19
C ASP A 234 -13.89 11.33 -13.28
N ASN A 235 -14.98 12.01 -13.66
CA ASN A 235 -15.49 13.17 -12.91
C ASN A 235 -16.61 12.79 -11.93
N HIS A 236 -16.77 11.50 -11.60
CA HIS A 236 -17.73 11.08 -10.58
C HIS A 236 -17.07 11.18 -9.20
N PRO A 237 -17.63 11.94 -8.24
CA PRO A 237 -17.09 11.94 -6.89
C PRO A 237 -17.20 10.54 -6.28
N ILE A 238 -16.38 10.29 -5.27
CA ILE A 238 -16.42 9.11 -4.43
C ILE A 238 -16.96 9.55 -3.07
N ASP A 239 -17.99 8.86 -2.56
CA ASP A 239 -18.45 9.10 -1.19
C ASP A 239 -17.40 8.48 -0.25
N LEU A 240 -16.76 9.33 0.56
CA LEU A 240 -15.79 8.96 1.60
C LEU A 240 -16.47 9.06 2.96
N ASP A 241 -16.37 8.02 3.77
CA ASP A 241 -16.78 8.08 5.16
C ASP A 241 -15.79 7.34 6.08
N ILE A 242 -15.60 7.88 7.27
CA ILE A 242 -14.71 7.34 8.29
C ILE A 242 -15.54 6.45 9.20
N SER A 243 -15.68 5.19 8.77
CA SER A 243 -16.25 4.06 9.51
C SER A 243 -15.75 2.75 8.87
N ASN A 244 -15.87 1.60 9.53
CA ASN A 244 -15.47 0.32 8.93
C ASN A 244 -16.31 -0.01 7.68
N GLU A 245 -17.58 0.41 7.66
CA GLU A 245 -18.48 0.26 6.51
C GLU A 245 -18.07 1.23 5.39
N GLY A 246 -17.89 2.52 5.69
CA GLY A 246 -17.48 3.53 4.71
C GLY A 246 -16.12 3.27 4.06
N LEU A 247 -15.14 2.74 4.79
CA LEU A 247 -13.85 2.36 4.21
C LEU A 247 -13.91 1.08 3.35
N GLN A 248 -14.83 0.16 3.65
CA GLN A 248 -15.06 -1.01 2.79
C GLN A 248 -15.83 -0.62 1.52
N ASP A 249 -16.85 0.24 1.63
CA ASP A 249 -17.57 0.79 0.48
C ASP A 249 -16.62 1.56 -0.46
N LEU A 250 -15.69 2.33 0.10
CA LEU A 250 -14.60 2.97 -0.65
C LEU A 250 -13.71 1.95 -1.37
N ALA A 251 -13.34 0.85 -0.71
CA ALA A 251 -12.52 -0.20 -1.32
C ALA A 251 -13.27 -0.93 -2.45
N ASP A 252 -14.56 -1.20 -2.29
CA ASP A 252 -15.41 -1.83 -3.32
C ASP A 252 -15.59 -0.91 -4.54
N GLU A 253 -15.82 0.39 -4.32
CA GLU A 253 -15.93 1.39 -5.40
C GLU A 253 -14.59 1.58 -6.13
N MET A 254 -13.48 1.70 -5.40
CA MET A 254 -12.14 1.77 -5.98
C MET A 254 -11.77 0.49 -6.74
N THR A 255 -12.18 -0.69 -6.27
CA THR A 255 -12.02 -1.96 -7.00
C THR A 255 -12.70 -1.89 -8.37
N ASN A 256 -13.94 -1.40 -8.41
CA ASN A 256 -14.69 -1.26 -9.67
C ASN A 256 -14.00 -0.26 -10.63
N ARG A 257 -13.53 0.89 -10.12
CA ARG A 257 -12.86 1.92 -10.94
C ARG A 257 -11.50 1.46 -11.47
N ILE A 258 -10.65 0.85 -10.64
CA ILE A 258 -9.37 0.28 -11.08
C ILE A 258 -9.60 -0.81 -12.13
N ARG A 259 -10.60 -1.68 -11.95
CA ARG A 259 -10.91 -2.73 -12.93
C ARG A 259 -11.33 -2.16 -14.28
N LEU A 260 -12.06 -1.04 -14.31
CA LEU A 260 -12.39 -0.32 -15.55
C LEU A 260 -11.13 0.26 -16.22
N GLN A 261 -10.21 0.84 -15.45
CA GLN A 261 -8.93 1.33 -15.96
C GLN A 261 -8.05 0.19 -16.49
N MET A 262 -7.99 -0.96 -15.81
CA MET A 262 -7.28 -2.16 -16.28
C MET A 262 -7.84 -2.68 -17.61
N ILE A 263 -9.17 -2.65 -17.78
CA ILE A 263 -9.83 -3.03 -19.05
C ILE A 263 -9.49 -2.04 -20.16
N GLU A 264 -9.35 -0.74 -19.88
CA GLU A 264 -8.93 0.24 -20.89
C GLU A 264 -7.45 0.06 -21.24
N LEU A 265 -6.57 -0.08 -20.26
CA LEU A 265 -5.15 -0.39 -20.44
C LEU A 265 -4.92 -1.68 -21.23
N SER A 266 -5.75 -2.73 -21.05
CA SER A 266 -5.66 -3.97 -21.84
C SER A 266 -6.05 -3.80 -23.32
N LYS A 267 -6.63 -2.66 -23.72
CA LYS A 267 -6.89 -2.30 -25.12
C LYS A 267 -5.79 -1.41 -25.70
N GLU A 268 -4.94 -0.82 -24.86
CA GLU A 268 -3.82 0.00 -25.31
C GLU A 268 -2.62 -0.87 -25.68
N GLU A 269 -2.11 -0.65 -26.88
CA GLU A 269 -0.78 -1.10 -27.28
C GLU A 269 0.26 -0.20 -26.54
N GLY A 270 0.70 -0.57 -25.31
CA GLY A 270 1.90 -0.01 -24.60
C GLY A 270 3.22 -0.24 -25.38
N SER A 271 4.50 -0.08 -24.93
CA SER A 271 5.87 0.07 -25.64
C SER A 271 6.88 -1.10 -26.03
N GLU A 272 7.58 -1.06 -27.19
CA GLU A 272 8.42 -2.12 -27.90
C GLU A 272 9.51 -2.89 -27.10
N ILE A 273 9.63 -4.22 -27.28
CA ILE A 273 10.64 -5.08 -26.60
C ILE A 273 11.59 -5.82 -27.57
N GLU A 274 12.90 -5.51 -27.55
CA GLU A 274 13.92 -6.31 -28.23
C GLU A 274 14.25 -7.63 -27.48
N LEU A 275 14.12 -8.79 -28.15
CA LEU A 275 14.53 -10.12 -27.66
C LEU A 275 15.87 -10.59 -28.30
N GLY A 276 16.89 -9.72 -28.29
CA GLY A 276 18.24 -10.06 -28.76
C GLY A 276 18.26 -10.55 -30.22
N THR A 277 18.68 -11.79 -30.45
CA THR A 277 18.74 -12.37 -31.81
C THR A 277 17.37 -12.78 -32.40
N LEU A 278 16.29 -12.64 -31.64
CA LEU A 278 14.94 -13.05 -32.05
C LEU A 278 14.10 -11.91 -32.66
N GLY A 279 14.61 -10.67 -32.67
CA GLY A 279 13.90 -9.49 -33.16
C GLY A 279 13.22 -8.69 -32.04
N SER A 280 12.47 -7.64 -32.42
CA SER A 280 11.62 -6.86 -31.53
C SER A 280 10.19 -7.41 -31.48
N VAL A 281 9.48 -7.13 -30.38
CA VAL A 281 8.31 -7.89 -29.94
C VAL A 281 7.30 -7.02 -29.20
N THR A 282 6.03 -7.19 -29.56
CA THR A 282 4.88 -6.53 -28.93
C THR A 282 4.07 -7.44 -28.02
N PRO A 283 4.29 -7.43 -26.69
CA PRO A 283 3.47 -8.20 -25.75
C PRO A 283 2.10 -7.55 -25.51
N ILE A 284 1.04 -8.26 -25.89
CA ILE A 284 -0.34 -7.93 -25.48
C ILE A 284 -0.58 -8.48 -24.07
N ILE A 285 -0.76 -7.61 -23.08
CA ILE A 285 -1.18 -8.01 -21.72
C ILE A 285 -2.70 -7.90 -21.61
N ASP A 286 -3.38 -9.04 -21.50
CA ASP A 286 -4.79 -9.08 -21.15
C ASP A 286 -4.94 -9.23 -19.62
N LEU A 287 -5.53 -8.23 -18.97
CA LEU A 287 -5.90 -8.22 -17.56
C LEU A 287 -7.42 -8.06 -17.36
N SER A 288 -8.22 -8.14 -18.45
CA SER A 288 -9.64 -7.77 -18.42
C SER A 288 -10.50 -8.70 -17.56
N ASP A 289 -10.11 -9.98 -17.47
CA ASP A 289 -10.71 -11.02 -16.64
C ASP A 289 -10.00 -11.21 -15.28
N ALA A 290 -8.96 -10.44 -14.96
CA ALA A 290 -8.18 -10.63 -13.75
C ALA A 290 -8.96 -10.17 -12.50
N PRO A 291 -9.16 -11.04 -11.47
CA PRO A 291 -10.06 -10.76 -10.36
C PRO A 291 -9.37 -9.91 -9.29
N LEU A 292 -9.32 -8.60 -9.49
CA LEU A 292 -8.90 -7.64 -8.47
C LEU A 292 -9.98 -7.52 -7.37
N ALA A 293 -9.55 -7.54 -6.11
CA ALA A 293 -10.32 -7.13 -4.95
C ALA A 293 -9.46 -6.26 -4.03
N LEU A 294 -9.94 -5.07 -3.67
CA LEU A 294 -9.37 -4.27 -2.59
C LEU A 294 -10.00 -4.61 -1.24
N PHE A 295 -9.27 -4.37 -0.16
CA PHE A 295 -9.76 -4.56 1.20
C PHE A 295 -9.11 -3.54 2.16
N VAL A 296 -9.82 -3.25 3.25
CA VAL A 296 -9.29 -2.51 4.40
C VAL A 296 -9.42 -3.42 5.62
N ASP A 297 -8.39 -3.49 6.46
CA ASP A 297 -8.48 -4.26 7.70
C ASP A 297 -9.60 -3.71 8.58
N ARG A 298 -10.42 -4.59 9.20
CA ARG A 298 -11.46 -4.12 10.13
C ARG A 298 -10.83 -3.66 11.44
N PHE A 299 -11.19 -2.46 11.88
CA PHE A 299 -10.66 -1.83 13.08
C PHE A 299 -11.61 -1.98 14.29
N GLU A 300 -11.06 -2.45 15.40
CA GLU A 300 -11.74 -2.52 16.69
C GLU A 300 -11.30 -1.37 17.61
N SER A 301 -12.15 -1.03 18.59
CA SER A 301 -11.84 0.04 19.54
C SER A 301 -10.67 -0.31 20.46
N LEU A 302 -9.75 0.64 20.67
CA LEU A 302 -8.56 0.44 21.47
C LEU A 302 -8.89 0.10 22.92
N GLN A 303 -8.37 -1.04 23.39
CA GLN A 303 -8.45 -1.46 24.80
C GLN A 303 -7.40 -0.77 25.68
N SER A 304 -6.33 -0.25 25.07
CA SER A 304 -5.26 0.48 25.73
C SER A 304 -5.54 1.99 25.75
N PRO A 305 -5.10 2.72 26.78
CA PRO A 305 -5.00 4.18 26.76
C PRO A 305 -3.63 4.69 26.29
N GLU A 306 -2.64 3.80 26.14
CA GLU A 306 -1.34 4.09 25.51
C GLU A 306 -1.43 3.74 24.02
N LEU A 307 -0.93 4.64 23.16
CA LEU A 307 -0.91 4.47 21.70
C LEU A 307 0.44 3.93 21.21
N SER A 308 0.39 3.21 20.09
CA SER A 308 1.55 2.77 19.32
C SER A 308 1.32 2.96 17.82
N ASP A 309 2.39 3.14 17.06
CA ASP A 309 2.40 3.09 15.60
C ASP A 309 2.81 1.70 15.06
N ARG A 310 3.26 0.78 15.93
CA ARG A 310 3.93 -0.48 15.53
C ARG A 310 3.07 -1.48 14.77
N GLN A 311 1.74 -1.38 14.89
CA GLN A 311 0.81 -2.17 14.08
C GLN A 311 0.15 -1.21 13.08
N PRO A 312 0.47 -1.27 11.78
CA PRO A 312 -0.01 -0.29 10.83
C PRO A 312 -1.53 -0.35 10.64
N LEU A 313 -2.10 0.76 10.18
CA LEU A 313 -3.36 0.76 9.45
C LEU A 313 -3.07 0.19 8.06
N ARG A 314 -3.74 -0.90 7.70
CA ARG A 314 -3.47 -1.64 6.46
C ARG A 314 -4.63 -1.53 5.49
N ILE A 315 -4.29 -1.06 4.29
CA ILE A 315 -5.14 -1.08 3.09
C ILE A 315 -4.46 -2.03 2.11
N GLY A 316 -5.19 -2.87 1.40
CA GLY A 316 -4.58 -3.81 0.47
C GLY A 316 -5.44 -4.16 -0.72
N GLY A 317 -4.84 -4.95 -1.60
CA GLY A 317 -5.54 -5.58 -2.70
C GLY A 317 -4.93 -6.93 -3.04
N SER A 318 -5.75 -7.80 -3.59
CA SER A 318 -5.34 -9.11 -4.09
C SER A 318 -5.91 -9.37 -5.47
N MET A 319 -5.16 -10.16 -6.24
CA MET A 319 -5.54 -10.63 -7.56
C MET A 319 -4.99 -12.05 -7.69
N SER A 320 -5.89 -13.03 -7.56
CA SER A 320 -5.57 -14.47 -7.51
C SER A 320 -5.95 -15.20 -8.79
N ASP A 321 -5.29 -16.32 -9.07
CA ASP A 321 -5.52 -17.12 -10.30
C ASP A 321 -5.35 -16.26 -11.60
N ALA A 322 -4.55 -15.20 -11.56
CA ALA A 322 -4.42 -14.26 -12.65
C ALA A 322 -3.54 -14.84 -13.77
N GLN A 323 -3.97 -14.66 -15.02
CA GLN A 323 -3.25 -15.18 -16.18
C GLN A 323 -2.88 -14.02 -17.11
N VAL A 324 -1.58 -13.76 -17.26
CA VAL A 324 -1.06 -12.87 -18.30
C VAL A 324 -0.56 -13.71 -19.47
N ARG A 325 -1.22 -13.55 -20.61
CA ARG A 325 -0.68 -14.00 -21.89
C ARG A 325 0.34 -12.97 -22.39
N ILE A 326 1.38 -13.45 -23.07
CA ILE A 326 2.42 -12.63 -23.71
C ILE A 326 2.61 -13.20 -25.11
N SER A 327 1.96 -12.61 -26.12
CA SER A 327 2.06 -13.05 -27.53
C SER A 327 3.08 -12.25 -28.33
N LEU A 328 3.80 -12.92 -29.23
CA LEU A 328 4.68 -12.32 -30.24
C LEU A 328 3.84 -11.89 -31.47
N ASN A 329 3.64 -10.59 -31.64
CA ASN A 329 3.23 -9.97 -32.90
C ASN A 329 4.35 -9.04 -33.43
N ASP A 330 4.43 -8.91 -34.75
CA ASP A 330 5.11 -7.81 -35.41
C ASP A 330 4.28 -6.52 -35.26
N ASP A 331 4.99 -5.39 -35.32
CA ASP A 331 4.56 -4.00 -35.21
C ASP A 331 4.21 -3.49 -33.80
N GLU A 332 4.85 -2.35 -33.54
CA GLU A 332 4.66 -1.38 -32.48
C GLU A 332 3.98 -1.88 -31.20
N LEU A 333 4.85 -2.32 -30.28
CA LEU A 333 4.99 -1.79 -28.92
C LEU A 333 5.03 -2.85 -27.72
N GLY A 334 4.33 -2.81 -26.57
CA GLY A 334 4.63 -3.50 -25.27
C GLY A 334 4.23 -2.85 -23.89
N ILE A 335 5.15 -2.51 -22.92
CA ILE A 335 4.80 -2.34 -21.46
C ILE A 335 5.53 -1.22 -20.65
N ARG A 336 4.77 -0.40 -19.87
CA ARG A 336 5.28 0.38 -18.70
C ARG A 336 4.93 -0.34 -17.38
N VAL A 337 5.79 -1.25 -16.92
CA VAL A 337 5.82 -1.61 -15.49
C VAL A 337 6.40 -0.40 -14.76
N ALA A 338 5.78 0.03 -13.66
CA ALA A 338 6.10 1.30 -12.98
C ALA A 338 7.62 1.57 -12.91
N GLU A 339 8.05 2.68 -13.52
CA GLU A 339 9.45 3.04 -13.85
C GLU A 339 10.40 3.16 -12.65
N GLN A 340 9.88 2.96 -11.44
CA GLN A 340 10.58 3.17 -10.17
C GLN A 340 10.71 1.89 -9.32
N THR A 341 10.16 0.75 -9.75
CA THR A 341 10.33 -0.54 -9.04
C THR A 341 11.61 -1.26 -9.47
N ALA A 342 12.25 -1.96 -8.52
CA ALA A 342 13.43 -2.77 -8.83
C ALA A 342 13.03 -3.93 -9.75
N PHE A 343 11.88 -4.58 -9.51
CA PHE A 343 11.37 -5.67 -10.34
C PHE A 343 11.17 -5.31 -11.82
N GLY A 344 10.53 -4.17 -12.13
CA GLY A 344 10.35 -3.72 -13.51
C GLY A 344 11.69 -3.51 -14.24
N THR A 345 12.70 -3.04 -13.51
CA THR A 345 14.06 -2.86 -14.03
C THR A 345 14.84 -4.17 -14.10
N PHE A 346 14.61 -5.13 -13.20
CA PHE A 346 15.22 -6.46 -13.25
C PHE A 346 14.80 -7.24 -14.49
N ILE A 347 13.50 -7.27 -14.82
CA ILE A 347 13.00 -7.94 -16.02
C ILE A 347 13.64 -7.33 -17.29
N SER A 348 13.74 -6.01 -17.37
CA SER A 348 14.33 -5.32 -18.51
C SER A 348 15.86 -5.41 -18.60
N THR A 349 16.55 -5.69 -17.48
CA THR A 349 18.02 -5.86 -17.43
C THR A 349 18.44 -7.32 -17.67
N ILE A 350 17.72 -8.31 -17.11
CA ILE A 350 17.90 -9.74 -17.39
C ILE A 350 17.75 -10.04 -18.90
N ARG A 351 16.79 -9.39 -19.56
CA ARG A 351 16.59 -9.39 -21.02
C ARG A 351 17.86 -9.02 -21.81
N ASN A 352 18.68 -8.11 -21.27
CA ASN A 352 19.87 -7.59 -21.93
C ASN A 352 21.15 -8.41 -21.60
N SER A 353 21.05 -9.47 -20.80
CA SER A 353 22.21 -10.30 -20.44
C SER A 353 22.79 -11.01 -21.67
N ILE A 354 24.12 -10.93 -21.81
CA ILE A 354 24.80 -11.32 -23.05
C ILE A 354 25.08 -12.82 -23.03
N SER A 355 24.46 -13.54 -23.98
CA SER A 355 24.65 -14.97 -24.28
C SER A 355 24.52 -15.93 -23.08
N PRO A 356 23.32 -16.51 -22.84
CA PRO A 356 23.17 -17.55 -21.82
C PRO A 356 23.97 -18.80 -22.19
N GLU A 357 24.63 -19.42 -21.21
CA GLU A 357 25.25 -20.72 -21.38
C GLU A 357 24.20 -21.84 -21.32
N ILE A 358 24.54 -23.01 -21.87
CA ILE A 358 23.71 -24.21 -21.82
C ILE A 358 24.47 -25.24 -20.98
N SER A 359 23.96 -25.51 -19.78
CA SER A 359 24.57 -26.42 -18.81
C SER A 359 23.79 -27.75 -18.73
N MET A 360 24.27 -28.68 -17.89
CA MET A 360 23.53 -29.91 -17.58
C MET A 360 22.30 -29.65 -16.70
N ASP A 361 22.27 -28.53 -15.99
CA ASP A 361 21.25 -28.22 -14.99
C ASP A 361 20.17 -27.27 -15.57
N GLY A 362 20.55 -26.42 -16.53
CA GLY A 362 19.60 -25.52 -17.21
C GLY A 362 20.21 -24.64 -18.30
N ILE A 363 19.50 -23.55 -18.59
CA ILE A 363 19.91 -22.46 -19.49
C ILE A 363 20.12 -21.21 -18.63
N GLY A 364 21.27 -20.55 -18.77
CA GLY A 364 21.70 -19.41 -17.97
C GLY A 364 23.22 -19.41 -17.75
N PRO A 365 23.76 -18.54 -16.88
CA PRO A 365 23.05 -17.56 -16.07
C PRO A 365 22.46 -16.43 -16.92
N PHE A 366 21.29 -15.94 -16.54
CA PHE A 366 20.79 -14.63 -16.95
C PHE A 366 21.00 -13.67 -15.77
N SER A 367 21.80 -12.62 -15.97
CA SER A 367 22.25 -11.75 -14.89
C SER A 367 22.05 -10.27 -15.21
N GLY A 368 21.69 -9.48 -14.21
CA GLY A 368 21.50 -8.04 -14.34
C GLY A 368 21.65 -7.32 -13.01
N ALA A 369 22.00 -6.04 -13.07
CA ALA A 369 22.07 -5.17 -11.90
C ALA A 369 21.29 -3.87 -12.15
N VAL A 370 20.49 -3.45 -11.17
CA VAL A 370 19.72 -2.21 -11.16
C VAL A 370 20.27 -1.26 -10.09
N ASN A 371 20.24 0.04 -10.38
CA ASN A 371 20.41 1.07 -9.35
C ASN A 371 19.02 1.58 -8.93
N VAL A 372 18.70 1.45 -7.66
CA VAL A 372 17.43 1.87 -7.06
C VAL A 372 17.67 3.12 -6.21
N VAL A 373 16.77 4.09 -6.31
CA VAL A 373 16.73 5.30 -5.49
C VAL A 373 15.64 5.18 -4.43
N PRO A 374 15.70 5.93 -3.32
CA PRO A 374 14.57 6.03 -2.41
C PRO A 374 13.40 6.73 -3.14
N LEU A 375 12.17 6.44 -2.72
CA LEU A 375 10.95 6.95 -3.37
C LEU A 375 10.40 8.15 -2.60
N ASP A 376 10.17 9.25 -3.31
CA ASP A 376 9.47 10.44 -2.84
C ASP A 376 8.31 10.78 -3.78
N GLU A 377 7.12 10.98 -3.20
CA GLU A 377 5.92 11.42 -3.89
C GLU A 377 5.40 12.71 -3.23
N GLU A 378 5.20 13.76 -4.01
CA GLU A 378 4.57 14.99 -3.53
C GLU A 378 3.04 14.84 -3.58
N THR A 379 2.39 14.92 -2.43
CA THR A 379 0.92 14.87 -2.32
C THR A 379 0.37 16.17 -1.72
N GLU A 380 -0.94 16.38 -1.80
CA GLU A 380 -1.61 17.51 -1.15
C GLU A 380 -1.47 17.48 0.39
N LEU A 381 -1.18 16.32 0.96
CA LEU A 381 -0.89 16.11 2.39
C LEU A 381 0.62 16.19 2.71
N GLY A 382 1.45 16.67 1.78
CA GLY A 382 2.90 16.76 1.91
C GLY A 382 3.66 15.63 1.21
N THR A 383 4.98 15.57 1.40
CA THR A 383 5.84 14.59 0.74
C THR A 383 5.81 13.24 1.46
N ILE A 384 5.28 12.21 0.80
CA ILE A 384 5.30 10.83 1.30
C ILE A 384 6.58 10.17 0.79
N ARG A 385 7.31 9.48 1.69
CA ARG A 385 8.57 8.78 1.37
C ARG A 385 8.48 7.30 1.72
N PRO A 386 7.75 6.49 0.93
CA PRO A 386 7.46 5.12 1.30
C PRO A 386 8.66 4.18 1.06
N VAL A 387 8.79 3.16 1.90
CA VAL A 387 9.62 1.99 1.58
C VAL A 387 8.76 0.97 0.84
N VAL A 388 9.18 0.59 -0.37
CA VAL A 388 8.57 -0.52 -1.10
C VAL A 388 9.30 -1.82 -0.73
N ILE A 389 8.52 -2.82 -0.33
CA ILE A 389 8.95 -4.16 0.04
C ILE A 389 8.52 -5.09 -1.11
N GLU A 390 9.43 -5.38 -2.03
CA GLU A 390 9.18 -6.27 -3.16
C GLU A 390 9.44 -7.73 -2.74
N ARG A 391 8.45 -8.60 -2.89
CA ARG A 391 8.52 -10.02 -2.53
C ARG A 391 8.10 -10.86 -3.72
N ILE A 392 9.07 -11.56 -4.31
CA ILE A 392 8.90 -12.27 -5.59
C ILE A 392 9.10 -13.77 -5.35
N LYS A 393 8.01 -14.51 -5.28
CA LYS A 393 8.04 -15.98 -5.15
C LYS A 393 8.17 -16.60 -6.54
N LEU A 394 9.29 -17.28 -6.75
CA LEU A 394 9.64 -17.91 -8.02
C LEU A 394 9.06 -19.33 -8.16
N PRO A 395 8.78 -19.78 -9.40
CA PRO A 395 8.38 -21.15 -9.66
C PRO A 395 9.62 -22.06 -9.54
N LYS A 396 9.40 -23.34 -9.22
CA LYS A 396 10.47 -24.35 -9.01
C LYS A 396 11.37 -24.57 -10.22
N SER A 397 10.94 -24.10 -11.39
CA SER A 397 11.68 -24.12 -12.64
C SER A 397 12.84 -23.12 -12.71
N ILE A 398 12.83 -22.07 -11.87
CA ILE A 398 13.84 -21.01 -11.85
C ILE A 398 14.70 -21.15 -10.58
N GLU A 399 16.01 -21.28 -10.79
CA GLU A 399 17.01 -21.30 -9.71
C GLU A 399 17.68 -19.92 -9.59
N VAL A 400 17.86 -19.46 -8.35
CA VAL A 400 18.54 -18.19 -8.04
C VAL A 400 19.99 -18.49 -7.71
N LEU A 401 20.91 -17.89 -8.46
CA LEU A 401 22.35 -18.05 -8.31
C LEU A 401 22.96 -16.93 -7.47
N VAL A 402 22.52 -15.69 -7.69
CA VAL A 402 22.93 -14.48 -6.97
C VAL A 402 21.70 -13.62 -6.76
N PHE A 403 21.54 -13.08 -5.55
CA PHE A 403 20.62 -12.00 -5.25
C PHE A 403 21.19 -11.20 -4.08
N GLU A 404 21.83 -10.07 -4.39
CA GLU A 404 22.57 -9.26 -3.42
C GLU A 404 22.29 -7.77 -3.63
N SER A 405 22.34 -7.00 -2.55
CA SER A 405 22.16 -5.54 -2.53
C SER A 405 23.40 -4.91 -1.90
N SER A 406 23.87 -3.80 -2.48
CA SER A 406 25.02 -3.05 -1.96
C SER A 406 24.77 -2.48 -0.56
N MET A 407 23.51 -2.21 -0.22
CA MET A 407 23.05 -1.78 1.11
C MET A 407 22.59 -2.95 2.00
N GLN A 408 22.72 -4.20 1.56
CA GLN A 408 22.28 -5.42 2.26
C GLN A 408 20.77 -5.46 2.55
N ARG A 409 19.96 -4.83 1.68
CA ARG A 409 18.48 -4.77 1.76
C ARG A 409 17.77 -5.81 0.88
N ALA A 410 18.53 -6.72 0.27
CA ALA A 410 18.04 -7.86 -0.51
C ALA A 410 18.40 -9.17 0.20
N PHE A 411 17.44 -10.07 0.36
CA PHE A 411 17.63 -11.39 0.95
C PHE A 411 16.69 -12.45 0.34
N ILE A 412 17.01 -13.72 0.58
CA ILE A 412 16.27 -14.85 0.04
C ILE A 412 15.56 -15.60 1.17
N GLU A 413 14.23 -15.65 1.12
CA GLU A 413 13.41 -16.53 1.95
C GLU A 413 13.20 -17.87 1.23
N LYS A 414 13.40 -18.99 1.92
CA LYS A 414 13.13 -20.34 1.38
C LYS A 414 11.97 -20.98 2.10
N SER A 415 10.88 -21.23 1.38
CA SER A 415 9.66 -21.85 1.91
C SER A 415 9.39 -23.16 1.16
N GLY A 416 9.85 -24.27 1.77
CA GLY A 416 9.79 -25.60 1.16
C GLY A 416 10.65 -25.67 -0.11
N GLU A 417 10.00 -25.94 -1.25
CA GLU A 417 10.64 -25.98 -2.58
C GLU A 417 10.58 -24.64 -3.33
N HIS A 418 9.98 -23.59 -2.74
CA HIS A 418 9.89 -22.26 -3.35
C HIS A 418 10.94 -21.30 -2.79
N THR A 419 11.46 -20.47 -3.68
CA THR A 419 12.41 -19.40 -3.36
C THR A 419 11.69 -18.06 -3.52
N THR A 420 11.66 -17.25 -2.46
CA THR A 420 11.12 -15.90 -2.48
C THR A 420 12.28 -14.92 -2.37
N LEU A 421 12.41 -14.05 -3.37
CA LEU A 421 13.31 -12.90 -3.31
C LEU A 421 12.61 -11.80 -2.52
N VAL A 422 13.27 -11.21 -1.53
CA VAL A 422 12.75 -10.07 -0.76
C VAL A 422 13.72 -8.90 -0.87
N TYR A 423 13.23 -7.74 -1.30
CA TYR A 423 14.00 -6.51 -1.40
C TYR A 423 13.25 -5.34 -0.80
N LEU A 424 13.95 -4.49 -0.04
CA LEU A 424 13.41 -3.25 0.52
C LEU A 424 14.11 -2.06 -0.13
N THR A 425 13.37 -1.14 -0.75
CA THR A 425 13.96 0.10 -1.30
C THR A 425 14.74 0.87 -0.24
N PRO A 426 15.81 1.60 -0.60
CA PRO A 426 16.53 2.44 0.34
C PRO A 426 15.62 3.52 0.94
N VAL A 427 15.96 3.96 2.15
CA VAL A 427 15.27 5.03 2.88
C VAL A 427 16.03 6.34 2.70
N PHE A 428 15.33 7.48 2.67
CA PHE A 428 15.98 8.78 2.71
C PHE A 428 16.80 8.98 3.99
N ASP A 429 17.96 9.61 3.85
CA ASP A 429 18.75 10.11 4.98
C ASP A 429 18.52 11.62 5.11
N CYS A 430 17.58 11.99 5.98
CA CYS A 430 17.26 13.37 6.35
C CYS A 430 17.52 13.50 7.86
N GLU A 431 18.44 14.39 8.25
CA GLU A 431 18.81 14.54 9.68
C GLU A 431 17.73 15.27 10.50
N ASP A 432 16.95 16.18 9.91
CA ASP A 432 15.72 16.73 10.49
C ASP A 432 14.71 17.12 9.38
N ALA A 433 13.41 17.06 9.67
CA ALA A 433 12.34 17.29 8.68
C ALA A 433 12.00 18.79 8.46
N GLU A 434 12.47 19.68 9.32
CA GLU A 434 12.14 21.12 9.31
C GLU A 434 12.98 21.96 8.34
N GLU A 435 14.08 21.43 7.78
CA GLU A 435 14.94 22.14 6.82
C GLU A 435 14.85 21.59 5.38
N GLN A 436 14.67 22.51 4.43
CA GLN A 436 14.63 22.27 2.99
C GLN A 436 16.01 21.81 2.43
N PRO A 437 16.05 21.17 1.23
CA PRO A 437 17.04 20.15 0.84
C PRO A 437 18.53 20.55 0.92
N PRO A 438 19.44 19.57 1.15
CA PRO A 438 19.39 18.24 0.52
C PRO A 438 19.48 17.04 1.47
N CYS A 439 18.42 16.24 1.54
CA CYS A 439 18.56 14.85 2.00
C CYS A 439 19.45 14.07 1.01
N GLU A 440 20.44 13.32 1.51
CA GLU A 440 21.33 12.55 0.64
C GLU A 440 20.61 11.32 0.06
N THR A 441 20.42 11.30 -1.26
CA THR A 441 19.85 10.15 -1.98
C THR A 441 20.89 9.04 -2.14
N LYS A 442 21.03 8.22 -1.10
CA LYS A 442 21.81 6.98 -1.15
C LYS A 442 21.16 6.02 -2.14
N LYS A 443 21.93 5.59 -3.14
CA LYS A 443 21.50 4.66 -4.18
C LYS A 443 21.92 3.25 -3.79
N ASP A 444 21.02 2.29 -3.90
CA ASP A 444 21.36 0.88 -3.76
C ASP A 444 21.57 0.26 -5.15
N THR A 445 22.66 -0.50 -5.33
CA THR A 445 22.82 -1.38 -6.48
C THR A 445 22.38 -2.79 -6.08
N VAL A 446 21.40 -3.35 -6.78
CA VAL A 446 20.88 -4.70 -6.54
C VAL A 446 21.20 -5.58 -7.74
N GLU A 447 21.87 -6.70 -7.51
CA GLU A 447 22.28 -7.69 -8.51
C GLU A 447 21.43 -8.96 -8.40
N LEU A 448 20.96 -9.46 -9.55
CA LEU A 448 20.18 -10.69 -9.66
C LEU A 448 20.75 -11.56 -10.78
N SER A 449 20.96 -12.84 -10.48
CA SER A 449 21.36 -13.86 -11.46
C SER A 449 20.54 -15.14 -11.29
N ILE A 450 19.93 -15.60 -12.38
CA ILE A 450 19.03 -16.76 -12.39
C ILE A 450 19.41 -17.80 -13.46
N MET A 451 19.00 -19.05 -13.25
CA MET A 451 19.07 -20.15 -14.22
C MET A 451 17.70 -20.78 -14.42
N ILE A 452 17.34 -21.08 -15.68
CA ILE A 452 16.10 -21.77 -16.02
C ILE A 452 16.39 -23.26 -16.15
N SER A 453 15.85 -24.08 -15.25
CA SER A 453 16.08 -25.53 -15.24
C SER A 453 15.43 -26.25 -16.43
N TRP A 454 16.02 -27.38 -16.82
CA TRP A 454 15.46 -28.25 -17.88
C TRP A 454 14.04 -28.77 -17.61
N SER A 455 13.57 -28.72 -16.36
CA SER A 455 12.23 -29.18 -15.98
C SER A 455 11.11 -28.45 -16.73
N LEU A 456 11.26 -27.12 -16.92
CA LEU A 456 10.33 -26.28 -17.67
C LEU A 456 10.27 -26.70 -19.14
N VAL A 457 11.45 -26.72 -19.78
CA VAL A 457 11.61 -26.99 -21.22
C VAL A 457 11.13 -28.39 -21.59
N LEU A 458 11.45 -29.40 -20.77
CA LEU A 458 11.03 -30.78 -21.02
C LEU A 458 9.53 -30.99 -20.82
N THR A 459 8.91 -30.29 -19.86
CA THR A 459 7.46 -30.41 -19.61
C THR A 459 6.65 -29.94 -20.82
N GLU A 460 7.05 -28.82 -21.43
CA GLU A 460 6.41 -28.32 -22.67
C GLU A 460 6.76 -29.16 -23.91
N ALA A 461 7.99 -29.72 -24.00
CA ALA A 461 8.39 -30.52 -25.16
C ALA A 461 7.74 -31.94 -25.21
N VAL A 462 7.41 -32.53 -24.06
CA VAL A 462 6.90 -33.92 -23.97
C VAL A 462 5.64 -34.20 -24.80
N PRO A 463 4.58 -33.36 -24.78
CA PRO A 463 3.40 -33.55 -25.64
C PRO A 463 3.74 -33.67 -27.14
N TYR A 464 4.67 -32.85 -27.64
CA TYR A 464 5.11 -32.88 -29.03
C TYR A 464 5.93 -34.13 -29.35
N LEU A 465 6.84 -34.53 -28.46
CA LEU A 465 7.61 -35.78 -28.59
C LEU A 465 6.68 -37.01 -28.62
N ILE A 466 5.63 -37.02 -27.77
CA ILE A 466 4.58 -38.06 -27.80
C ILE A 466 3.85 -38.03 -29.14
N GLY A 467 3.39 -36.87 -29.61
CA GLY A 467 2.71 -36.73 -30.91
C GLY A 467 3.54 -37.24 -32.09
N ILE A 468 4.83 -36.86 -32.15
CA ILE A 468 5.79 -37.33 -33.16
C ILE A 468 5.98 -38.86 -33.05
N SER A 469 6.11 -39.40 -31.83
CA SER A 469 6.24 -40.85 -31.61
C SER A 469 5.03 -41.64 -32.10
N VAL A 470 3.81 -41.12 -31.92
CA VAL A 470 2.55 -41.72 -32.39
C VAL A 470 2.49 -41.69 -33.92
N ILE A 471 2.84 -40.57 -34.55
CA ILE A 471 2.88 -40.45 -36.02
C ILE A 471 3.91 -41.42 -36.62
N LEU A 472 5.12 -41.49 -36.05
CA LEU A 472 6.14 -42.46 -36.45
C LEU A 472 5.68 -43.91 -36.24
N GLY A 473 5.04 -44.20 -35.11
CA GLY A 473 4.44 -45.50 -34.80
C GLY A 473 3.39 -45.90 -35.84
N LEU A 474 2.48 -45.01 -36.21
CA LEU A 474 1.47 -45.21 -37.25
C LEU A 474 2.10 -45.41 -38.64
N LEU A 475 3.15 -44.66 -38.99
CA LEU A 475 3.89 -44.84 -40.26
C LEU A 475 4.60 -46.19 -40.32
N ILE A 476 5.25 -46.61 -39.23
CA ILE A 476 5.89 -47.93 -39.10
C ILE A 476 4.85 -49.05 -39.16
N TRP A 477 3.75 -48.92 -38.44
CA TRP A 477 2.64 -49.87 -38.45
C TRP A 477 2.02 -50.00 -39.84
N ARG A 478 1.70 -48.89 -40.51
CA ARG A 478 1.17 -48.86 -41.88
C ARG A 478 2.14 -49.47 -42.90
N ARG A 479 3.45 -49.26 -42.73
CA ARG A 479 4.51 -49.95 -43.51
C ARG A 479 4.53 -51.46 -43.21
N ARG A 480 4.42 -51.88 -41.94
CA ARG A 480 4.40 -53.29 -41.51
C ARG A 480 3.16 -54.03 -42.05
N VAL A 481 1.98 -53.44 -41.92
CA VAL A 481 0.72 -53.94 -42.47
C VAL A 481 0.78 -54.04 -44.00
N LYS A 482 1.26 -53.01 -44.71
CA LYS A 482 1.49 -53.09 -46.18
C LYS A 482 2.45 -54.21 -46.57
N ARG A 483 3.54 -54.44 -45.81
CA ARG A 483 4.46 -55.58 -46.03
C ARG A 483 3.78 -56.93 -45.80
N ILE A 484 2.96 -57.06 -44.76
CA ILE A 484 2.20 -58.28 -44.45
C ILE A 484 1.16 -58.56 -45.56
N MET A 485 0.38 -57.57 -45.99
CA MET A 485 -0.56 -57.73 -47.11
C MET A 485 0.15 -58.11 -48.41
N LYS A 486 1.30 -57.51 -48.72
CA LYS A 486 2.11 -57.91 -49.89
C LYS A 486 2.66 -59.33 -49.79
N ARG A 487 2.99 -59.82 -48.58
CA ARG A 487 3.38 -61.22 -48.35
C ARG A 487 2.19 -62.17 -48.52
N ARG A 488 1.01 -61.85 -47.98
CA ARG A 488 -0.22 -62.63 -48.17
C ARG A 488 -0.58 -62.73 -49.66
N LYS A 489 -0.72 -61.60 -50.37
CA LYS A 489 -0.98 -61.61 -51.83
C LYS A 489 0.05 -62.39 -52.66
N LYS A 490 1.30 -62.50 -52.21
CA LYS A 490 2.32 -63.34 -52.86
C LYS A 490 2.15 -64.82 -52.52
N ALA A 491 1.72 -65.17 -51.31
CA ALA A 491 1.37 -66.53 -50.93
C ALA A 491 0.11 -66.99 -51.70
N ASP A 492 -0.96 -66.21 -51.70
CA ASP A 492 -2.21 -66.51 -52.41
C ASP A 492 -1.97 -66.70 -53.94
N ALA A 493 -1.05 -65.91 -54.51
CA ALA A 493 -0.66 -66.05 -55.92
C ALA A 493 0.22 -67.28 -56.19
N LEU A 494 1.09 -67.66 -55.24
CA LEU A 494 1.88 -68.89 -55.32
C LEU A 494 0.98 -70.12 -55.21
N GLU A 495 0.03 -70.10 -54.28
CA GLU A 495 -0.95 -71.17 -54.03
C GLU A 495 -1.83 -71.41 -55.27
N LYS A 496 -2.34 -70.34 -55.90
CA LYS A 496 -3.03 -70.43 -57.18
C LYS A 496 -2.16 -71.01 -58.30
N ALA A 497 -0.93 -70.54 -58.46
CA ALA A 497 -0.02 -71.07 -59.46
C ALA A 497 0.32 -72.56 -59.22
N THR A 498 0.39 -73.02 -57.97
CA THR A 498 0.54 -74.45 -57.66
C THR A 498 -0.71 -75.26 -57.93
N MET A 499 -1.91 -74.70 -57.71
CA MET A 499 -3.17 -75.39 -58.03
C MET A 499 -3.37 -75.50 -59.56
N GLU A 500 -3.13 -74.43 -60.31
CA GLU A 500 -3.14 -74.45 -61.79
C GLU A 500 -2.10 -75.44 -62.36
N TRP A 501 -0.94 -75.59 -61.70
CA TRP A 501 0.05 -76.59 -62.08
C TRP A 501 -0.44 -78.02 -61.80
N ILE A 502 -1.06 -78.28 -60.65
CA ILE A 502 -1.62 -79.60 -60.31
C ILE A 502 -2.74 -79.99 -61.30
N ASP A 503 -3.65 -79.08 -61.61
CA ASP A 503 -4.73 -79.29 -62.58
C ASP A 503 -4.22 -79.48 -64.03
N SER A 504 -2.97 -79.10 -64.33
CA SER A 504 -2.33 -79.30 -65.64
C SER A 504 -1.60 -80.65 -65.79
N VAL A 505 -1.50 -81.43 -64.70
CA VAL A 505 -0.75 -82.70 -64.63
C VAL A 505 -1.65 -83.90 -64.35
N ALA A 506 -2.93 -83.66 -64.02
CA ALA A 506 -4.00 -84.66 -63.89
C ALA A 506 -4.76 -84.88 -65.21
#